data_AF-A0A2L0H1V3-F1
#
_entry.id   AF-A0A2L0H1V3-F1
#
_cell.length_a   1.000
_cell.length_b   1.000
_cell.length_c   1.000
_cell.angle_alpha   90.00
_cell.angle_beta   90.00
_cell.angle_gamma   90.00
#
_symmetry.space_group_name_H-M   'P 1'
#
loop_
_entity.id
_entity.type
_entity.pdbx_description
1 polymer ?
#
loop_
_entity_poly.entity_id
_entity_poly.type
_entity_poly.pdbx_seq_one_letter_code
_entity_poly.pdbx_strand_id
1 'polypeptide(L)'
;MEGWRKQTPSQARSIRYQLTIAKLPLAKENDDFDFDSAPVNEELIRELATGNFLAEQHNMVLVGGPATGKSHVAIAIARALIRTFRLFD
;
A
#
# COMPACT_ATOMS: atom_id res chain seq x y z
N MET A 1 -2.37 -14.10 -21.18
CA MET A 1 -2.39 -12.77 -21.84
C MET A 1 -3.20 -11.84 -20.94
N GLU A 2 -2.59 -11.47 -19.81
CA GLU A 2 -3.26 -10.81 -18.68
C GLU A 2 -3.59 -9.33 -18.99
N GLY A 3 -4.76 -8.89 -18.56
CA GLY A 3 -5.38 -7.63 -18.97
C GLY A 3 -4.56 -6.39 -18.61
N TRP A 4 -4.13 -5.66 -19.65
CA TRP A 4 -3.76 -4.25 -19.52
C TRP A 4 -5.01 -3.44 -19.23
N ARG A 5 -5.45 -3.41 -17.97
CA ARG A 5 -6.51 -2.53 -17.50
C ARG A 5 -5.96 -1.09 -17.56
N LYS A 6 -6.02 -0.46 -18.73
CA LYS A 6 -5.60 0.94 -18.91
C LYS A 6 -6.47 1.80 -18.01
N GLN A 7 -5.83 2.50 -17.07
CA GLN A 7 -6.49 3.51 -16.24
C GLN A 7 -7.01 4.62 -17.16
N THR A 8 -8.24 5.08 -16.94
CA THR A 8 -8.75 6.23 -17.69
C THR A 8 -7.95 7.48 -17.32
N PRO A 9 -7.87 8.50 -18.20
CA PRO A 9 -7.19 9.75 -17.89
C PRO A 9 -7.73 10.45 -16.63
N SER A 10 -9.01 10.24 -16.32
CA SER A 10 -9.64 10.74 -15.10
C SER A 10 -9.16 9.98 -13.86
N GLN A 11 -9.14 8.64 -13.93
CA GLN A 11 -8.61 7.79 -12.86
C GLN A 11 -7.14 8.10 -12.53
N ALA A 12 -6.28 8.19 -13.54
CA ALA A 12 -4.87 8.51 -13.35
C ALA A 12 -4.66 9.88 -12.68
N ARG A 13 -5.51 10.86 -13.00
CA ARG A 13 -5.47 12.21 -12.42
C ARG A 13 -5.91 12.21 -10.95
N SER A 14 -6.97 11.46 -10.64
CA SER A 14 -7.49 11.29 -9.27
C SER A 14 -6.47 10.59 -8.37
N ILE A 15 -5.88 9.48 -8.82
CA ILE A 15 -4.82 8.76 -8.09
C ILE A 15 -3.63 9.68 -7.81
N ARG A 16 -3.17 10.43 -8.84
CA ARG A 16 -2.07 11.37 -8.68
C ARG A 16 -2.39 12.42 -7.61
N TYR A 17 -3.59 12.98 -7.65
CA TYR A 17 -4.03 13.95 -6.64
C TYR A 17 -4.07 13.35 -5.23
N GLN A 18 -4.64 12.16 -5.06
CA GLN A 18 -4.71 11.45 -3.77
C GLN A 18 -3.32 11.16 -3.21
N LEU A 19 -2.39 10.69 -4.04
CA LEU A 19 -0.99 10.49 -3.65
C LEU A 19 -0.32 11.80 -3.22
N THR A 20 -0.61 12.91 -3.90
CA THR A 20 -0.08 14.23 -3.51
C THR A 20 -0.59 14.68 -2.14
N ILE A 21 -1.89 14.54 -1.86
CA ILE A 21 -2.45 14.99 -0.58
C ILE A 21 -2.16 14.02 0.59
N ALA A 22 -1.86 12.75 0.32
CA ALA A 22 -1.49 11.77 1.33
C ALA A 22 -0.16 12.09 2.04
N LYS A 23 0.68 12.96 1.45
CA LYS A 23 1.96 13.44 2.03
C LYS A 23 2.86 12.32 2.56
N LEU A 24 2.84 11.16 1.90
CA LEU A 24 3.71 10.05 2.23
C LEU A 24 5.17 10.45 1.94
N PRO A 25 6.09 10.29 2.89
CA PRO A 25 7.42 10.91 2.81
C PRO A 25 8.32 10.26 1.75
N LEU A 26 8.00 9.06 1.29
CA LEU A 26 8.82 8.28 0.34
C LEU A 26 7.92 7.52 -0.65
N ALA A 27 8.43 7.32 -1.87
CA ALA A 27 7.84 6.38 -2.82
C ALA A 27 8.36 4.97 -2.51
N LYS A 28 7.69 4.27 -1.59
CA LYS A 28 7.99 2.88 -1.23
C LYS A 28 6.90 1.97 -1.77
N GLU A 29 7.26 0.97 -2.55
CA GLU A 29 6.35 -0.08 -2.99
C GLU A 29 6.61 -1.39 -2.23
N ASN A 30 5.64 -2.30 -2.24
CA ASN A 30 5.82 -3.62 -1.63
C ASN A 30 6.95 -4.38 -2.32
N ASP A 31 7.07 -4.25 -3.64
CA ASP A 31 8.11 -4.92 -4.43
C ASP A 31 9.51 -4.30 -4.24
N ASP A 32 9.62 -3.12 -3.60
CA ASP A 32 10.89 -2.52 -3.19
C ASP A 32 11.36 -2.98 -1.80
N PHE A 33 10.55 -3.81 -1.12
CA PHE A 33 10.85 -4.27 0.23
C PHE A 33 11.61 -5.60 0.18
N ASP A 34 12.74 -5.67 0.88
CA ASP A 34 13.48 -6.91 1.05
C ASP A 34 12.85 -7.73 2.19
N PHE A 35 11.95 -8.64 1.81
CA PHE A 35 11.27 -9.53 2.75
C PHE A 35 12.20 -10.60 3.33
N ASP A 36 13.28 -10.97 2.64
CA ASP A 36 14.23 -11.98 3.11
C ASP A 36 15.06 -11.48 4.30
N SER A 37 15.31 -10.16 4.38
CA SER A 37 16.07 -9.55 5.48
C SER A 37 15.22 -9.02 6.64
N ALA A 38 13.89 -9.12 6.55
CA ALA A 38 12.97 -8.61 7.57
C ALA A 38 12.16 -9.74 8.24
N PRO A 39 12.00 -9.73 9.57
CA PRO A 39 11.20 -10.74 10.27
C PRO A 39 9.70 -10.44 10.16
N VAL A 40 9.16 -10.39 8.94
CA VAL A 40 7.76 -10.07 8.64
C VAL A 40 7.16 -11.11 7.70
N ASN A 41 5.84 -11.28 7.77
CA ASN A 41 5.13 -12.17 6.87
C ASN A 41 4.78 -11.43 5.57
N GLU A 42 5.46 -11.77 4.47
CA GLU A 42 5.20 -11.18 3.15
C GLU A 42 3.77 -11.43 2.66
N GLU A 43 3.25 -12.64 2.82
CA GLU A 43 1.90 -13.01 2.38
C GLU A 43 0.84 -12.14 3.07
N LEU A 44 0.98 -11.94 4.38
CA LEU A 44 0.11 -11.06 5.15
C LEU A 44 0.22 -9.60 4.66
N ILE A 45 1.42 -9.11 4.37
CA ILE A 45 1.60 -7.73 3.86
C ILE A 45 0.93 -7.55 2.49
N ARG A 46 1.04 -8.56 1.62
CA ARG A 46 0.38 -8.56 0.31
C ARG A 46 -1.14 -8.64 0.45
N GLU A 47 -1.66 -9.41 1.41
CA GLU A 47 -3.09 -9.48 1.74
C GLU A 47 -3.60 -8.13 2.25
N LEU A 48 -2.91 -7.50 3.20
CA LEU A 48 -3.26 -6.17 3.71
C LEU A 48 -3.24 -5.10 2.61
N ALA A 49 -2.35 -5.22 1.63
CA ALA A 49 -2.30 -4.32 0.47
C ALA A 49 -3.53 -4.43 -0.45
N THR A 50 -4.33 -5.50 -0.31
CA THR A 50 -5.63 -5.63 -1.00
C THR A 50 -6.75 -4.84 -0.32
N GLY A 51 -6.55 -4.36 0.92
CA GLY A 51 -7.55 -3.53 1.61
C GLY A 51 -8.76 -4.27 2.17
N ASN A 52 -8.82 -5.60 2.12
CA ASN A 52 -9.93 -6.38 2.69
C ASN A 52 -10.18 -6.06 4.17
N PHE A 53 -9.11 -5.84 4.94
CA PHE A 53 -9.19 -5.44 6.35
C PHE A 53 -9.98 -4.13 6.56
N LEU A 54 -10.00 -3.20 5.58
CA LEU A 54 -10.81 -1.99 5.65
C LEU A 54 -12.30 -2.29 5.50
N ALA A 55 -12.66 -3.21 4.59
CA ALA A 55 -14.06 -3.63 4.42
C ALA A 55 -14.58 -4.36 5.67
N GLU A 56 -13.71 -5.13 6.32
CA GLU A 56 -14.02 -5.86 7.55
C GLU A 56 -13.93 -4.98 8.81
N GLN A 57 -13.50 -3.73 8.70
CA GLN A 57 -13.28 -2.80 9.84
C GLN A 57 -12.26 -3.33 10.86
N HIS A 58 -11.25 -4.05 10.38
CA HIS A 58 -10.15 -4.55 11.19
C HIS A 58 -9.04 -3.50 11.31
N ASN A 59 -8.40 -3.43 12.47
CA ASN A 59 -7.26 -2.54 12.68
C ASN A 59 -5.94 -3.28 12.42
N MET A 60 -5.01 -2.62 11.76
CA MET A 60 -3.63 -3.10 11.59
C MET A 60 -2.71 -2.36 12.57
N VAL A 61 -1.89 -3.11 13.32
CA VAL A 61 -0.84 -2.57 14.19
C VAL A 61 0.50 -3.17 13.79
N LEU A 62 1.48 -2.32 13.50
CA LEU A 62 2.84 -2.73 13.14
C LEU A 62 3.76 -2.61 14.37
N VAL A 63 4.29 -3.75 14.85
CA VAL A 63 5.14 -3.81 16.04
C VAL A 63 6.50 -4.41 15.70
N GLY A 64 7.58 -3.84 16.26
CA GLY A 64 8.94 -4.32 16.05
C GLY A 64 10.00 -3.26 16.38
N GLY A 65 11.26 -3.68 16.54
CA GLY A 65 12.40 -2.79 16.88
C GLY A 65 12.67 -1.71 15.82
N PRO A 66 13.47 -0.68 16.11
CA PRO A 66 13.85 0.35 15.12
C PRO A 66 14.43 -0.27 13.83
N ALA A 67 14.24 0.39 12.69
CA ALA A 67 14.77 -0.02 11.38
C ALA A 67 14.30 -1.39 10.83
N THR A 68 13.29 -2.04 11.41
CA THR A 68 12.71 -3.31 10.93
C THR A 68 11.72 -3.20 9.76
N GLY A 69 11.73 -2.08 9.02
CA GLY A 69 10.88 -1.95 7.82
C GLY A 69 9.41 -1.53 8.03
N LYS A 70 8.93 -1.37 9.28
CA LYS A 70 7.53 -0.97 9.58
C LYS A 70 7.04 0.24 8.77
N SER A 71 7.82 1.32 8.73
CA SER A 71 7.44 2.53 7.99
C SER A 71 7.41 2.29 6.48
N HIS A 72 8.29 1.44 5.95
CA HIS A 72 8.26 1.07 4.53
C HIS A 72 6.97 0.33 4.20
N VAL A 73 6.65 -0.72 4.96
CA VAL A 73 5.44 -1.52 4.78
C VAL A 73 4.18 -0.67 4.92
N ALA A 74 4.12 0.21 5.93
CA ALA A 74 2.98 1.12 6.10
C ALA A 74 2.77 2.04 4.89
N ILE A 75 3.86 2.64 4.38
CA ILE A 75 3.82 3.51 3.20
C ILE A 75 3.42 2.71 1.95
N ALA A 76 3.97 1.51 1.77
CA ALA A 76 3.71 0.67 0.62
C ALA A 76 2.25 0.19 0.58
N ILE A 77 1.71 -0.27 1.71
CA ILE A 77 0.28 -0.60 1.84
C ILE A 77 -0.58 0.63 1.53
N ALA A 78 -0.31 1.78 2.15
CA ALA A 78 -1.09 3.00 1.92
C ALA A 78 -1.11 3.41 0.43
N ARG A 79 0.04 3.30 -0.26
CA ARG A 79 0.15 3.60 -1.70
C ARG A 79 -0.59 2.58 -2.56
N ALA A 80 -0.52 1.29 -2.23
CA ALA A 80 -1.29 0.25 -2.91
C ALA A 80 -2.79 0.50 -2.79
N LEU A 81 -3.24 0.89 -1.59
CA LEU A 81 -4.63 1.24 -1.33
C LEU A 81 -5.05 2.48 -2.11
N ILE A 82 -4.30 3.59 -2.11
CA ILE A 82 -4.64 4.78 -2.91
C ILE A 82 -4.81 4.48 -4.41
N ARG A 83 -4.04 3.53 -4.94
CA ARG A 83 -4.13 3.13 -6.36
C ARG A 83 -5.33 2.24 -6.66
N THR A 84 -5.76 1.46 -5.68
CA THR A 84 -6.76 0.39 -5.87
C THR A 84 -8.13 0.78 -5.33
N PHE A 85 -8.14 1.40 -4.15
CA PHE A 85 -9.29 1.91 -3.42
C PHE A 85 -9.24 3.44 -3.41
N ARG A 86 -10.30 4.07 -3.89
CA ARG A 86 -10.53 5.47 -3.54
C ARG A 86 -10.60 5.51 -2.02
N LEU A 87 -9.63 6.17 -1.38
CA LEU A 87 -9.56 6.17 0.08
C LEU A 87 -10.80 6.75 0.76
N PHE A 88 -11.69 7.44 0.04
CA PHE A 88 -12.97 7.91 0.53
C PHE A 88 -13.94 8.02 -0.65
N ASP A 89 -14.98 7.20 -0.68
CA ASP A 89 -16.28 7.47 -1.31
C ASP A 89 -17.34 7.40 -0.21
#